data_AF-A0A924TTT0-F1
#
_entry.id   AF-A0A924TTT0-F1
#
_cell.length_a   1.000
_cell.length_b   1.000
_cell.length_c   1.000
_cell.angle_alpha   90.00
_cell.angle_beta   90.00
_cell.angle_gamma   90.00
#
_symmetry.space_group_name_H-M   'P 1'
#
loop_
_entity.id
_entity.type
_entity.pdbx_description
1 polymer ?
#
loop_
_entity_poly.entity_id
_entity_poly.type
_entity_poly.pdbx_seq_one_letter_code
_entity_poly.pdbx_strand_id
1 'polypeptide(L)'
;KAGSDQFIDNVLASPTGALTGEKFEMFETSFVGAGDTLSAALAALLAAGSELQAAVGEALAFMDQTLDSGFRPGMGGVVPDRFFWALPPPEDDAEGAVEGEAMPEPEPPETKGKGAPRRVH
;
A
#
# COMPACT_ATOMS: atom_id res chain seq x y z
N LYS A 1 18.19 10.75 -13.33
CA LYS A 1 16.99 11.52 -13.75
C LYS A 1 15.89 11.06 -12.82
N ALA A 2 15.48 11.89 -11.86
CA ALA A 2 14.45 11.55 -10.89
C ALA A 2 13.20 11.10 -11.65
N GLY A 3 12.76 9.87 -11.41
CA GLY A 3 11.49 9.37 -11.93
C GLY A 3 10.41 10.31 -11.42
N SER A 4 9.63 10.88 -12.34
CA SER A 4 8.46 11.70 -12.04
C SER A 4 7.55 11.00 -11.04
N ASP A 5 6.96 11.73 -10.09
CA ASP A 5 5.81 11.27 -9.30
C ASP A 5 4.71 10.83 -10.27
N GLN A 6 4.71 9.56 -10.64
CA GLN A 6 3.73 8.99 -11.54
C GLN A 6 2.51 8.63 -10.71
N PHE A 7 1.36 9.14 -11.11
CA PHE A 7 0.08 8.84 -10.47
C PHE A 7 -0.84 8.14 -11.45
N ILE A 8 -1.68 7.26 -10.93
CA ILE A 8 -2.75 6.60 -11.66
C ILE A 8 -4.08 7.07 -11.09
N ASP A 9 -5.02 7.42 -11.97
CA ASP A 9 -6.39 7.78 -11.60
C ASP A 9 -7.33 6.62 -11.95
N ASN A 10 -7.95 6.02 -10.93
CA ASN A 10 -8.94 4.97 -11.10
C ASN A 10 -10.34 5.56 -10.96
N VAL A 11 -11.11 5.57 -12.05
CA VAL A 11 -12.36 6.33 -12.13
C VAL A 11 -13.54 5.41 -12.47
N LEU A 12 -14.60 5.49 -11.67
CA LEU A 12 -15.94 5.05 -12.06
C LEU A 12 -16.50 6.05 -13.08
N ALA A 13 -16.70 5.59 -14.31
CA ALA A 13 -17.17 6.42 -15.41
C ALA A 13 -18.63 6.12 -15.77
N SER A 14 -19.33 7.18 -16.21
CA SER A 14 -20.63 7.13 -16.88
C SER A 14 -20.46 7.58 -18.34
N PRO A 15 -21.48 7.39 -19.20
CA PRO A 15 -21.46 7.92 -20.56
C PRO A 15 -21.27 9.45 -20.64
N THR A 16 -21.62 10.19 -19.57
CA THR A 16 -21.48 11.64 -19.50
C THR A 16 -20.18 12.11 -18.85
N GLY A 17 -19.38 11.21 -18.28
CA GLY A 17 -18.10 11.54 -17.65
C GLY A 17 -17.80 10.77 -16.37
N ALA A 18 -16.71 11.15 -15.70
CA ALA A 18 -16.27 10.62 -14.42
C ALA A 18 -17.31 10.89 -13.32
N LEU A 19 -17.66 9.86 -12.55
CA LEU A 19 -18.58 9.96 -11.41
C LEU A 19 -17.82 10.10 -10.09
N THR A 20 -16.88 9.19 -9.85
CA THR A 20 -16.00 9.17 -8.68
C THR A 20 -14.73 8.41 -9.03
N GLY A 21 -13.69 8.56 -8.23
CA GLY A 21 -12.43 7.86 -8.42
C GLY A 21 -11.39 8.29 -7.41
N GLU A 22 -10.29 7.54 -7.38
CA GLU A 22 -9.16 7.84 -6.53
C GLU A 22 -7.85 7.82 -7.31
N LYS A 23 -6.97 8.73 -6.89
CA LYS A 23 -5.66 8.94 -7.48
C LYS A 23 -4.59 8.38 -6.57
N PHE A 24 -3.83 7.41 -7.08
CA PHE A 24 -2.79 6.70 -6.34
C PHE A 24 -1.41 6.97 -6.89
N GLU A 25 -0.40 6.93 -6.03
CA GLU A 25 0.99 6.87 -6.46
C GLU A 25 1.27 5.54 -7.17
N MET A 26 1.98 5.61 -8.28
CA MET A 26 2.34 4.42 -9.04
C MET A 26 3.50 3.71 -8.35
N PHE A 27 3.31 2.43 -8.07
CA PHE A 27 4.38 1.59 -7.58
C PHE A 27 5.41 1.33 -8.68
N GLU A 28 6.70 1.32 -8.32
CA GLU A 28 7.79 0.93 -9.23
C GLU A 28 7.87 -0.59 -9.47
N THR A 29 6.84 -1.35 -9.05
CA THR A 29 6.75 -2.80 -9.19
C THR A 29 5.44 -3.22 -9.84
N SER A 30 5.42 -4.43 -10.39
CA SER A 30 4.23 -5.05 -10.96
C SER A 30 3.68 -6.10 -10.00
N PHE A 31 2.36 -6.09 -9.81
CA PHE A 31 1.65 -7.01 -8.92
C PHE A 31 0.90 -8.08 -9.70
N VAL A 32 0.95 -9.31 -9.21
CA VAL A 32 0.11 -10.41 -9.68
C VAL A 32 -1.19 -10.39 -8.88
N GLY A 33 -2.32 -10.14 -9.54
CA GLY A 33 -3.66 -10.20 -8.93
C GLY A 33 -4.16 -8.89 -8.31
N ALA A 34 -3.59 -7.72 -8.64
CA ALA A 34 -4.10 -6.43 -8.20
C ALA A 34 -5.54 -6.18 -8.69
N GLY A 35 -5.80 -6.40 -9.99
CA GLY A 35 -7.15 -6.26 -10.58
C GLY A 35 -8.16 -7.25 -10.02
N ASP A 36 -7.74 -8.49 -9.73
CA ASP A 36 -8.59 -9.50 -9.09
C ASP A 36 -8.98 -9.06 -7.67
N THR A 37 -8.04 -8.45 -6.94
CA THR A 37 -8.27 -7.92 -5.59
C THR A 37 -9.29 -6.78 -5.62
N LEU A 38 -9.11 -5.82 -6.52
CA LEU A 38 -10.06 -4.72 -6.71
C LEU A 38 -11.47 -5.22 -7.07
N SER A 39 -11.54 -6.15 -8.04
CA SER A 39 -12.82 -6.70 -8.51
C SER A 39 -13.54 -7.47 -7.41
N ALA A 40 -12.81 -8.28 -6.63
CA ALA A 40 -13.36 -9.03 -5.52
C ALA A 40 -13.87 -8.11 -4.39
N ALA A 41 -13.10 -7.07 -4.04
CA ALA A 41 -13.50 -6.09 -3.02
C ALA A 41 -14.77 -5.33 -3.43
N LEU A 42 -14.81 -4.84 -4.67
CA LEU A 42 -15.99 -4.15 -5.20
C LEU A 42 -17.22 -5.06 -5.23
N ALA A 43 -17.07 -6.30 -5.70
CA ALA A 43 -18.16 -7.28 -5.72
C ALA A 43 -18.68 -7.58 -4.30
N ALA A 44 -17.78 -7.70 -3.31
CA ALA A 44 -18.16 -7.95 -1.92
C ALA A 44 -18.94 -6.77 -1.32
N LEU A 45 -18.49 -5.53 -1.54
CA LEU A 45 -19.15 -4.33 -1.03
C LEU A 45 -20.54 -4.13 -1.66
N LEU A 46 -20.67 -4.38 -2.97
CA LEU A 46 -21.96 -4.35 -3.64
C LEU A 46 -22.90 -5.46 -3.15
N ALA A 47 -22.38 -6.68 -2.92
CA ALA A 47 -23.15 -7.79 -2.37
C ALA A 47 -23.62 -7.51 -0.92
N ALA A 48 -22.84 -6.74 -0.15
CA ALA A 48 -23.21 -6.25 1.17
C ALA A 48 -24.25 -5.12 1.15
N GLY A 49 -24.65 -4.63 -0.03
CA GLY A 49 -25.66 -3.58 -0.19
C GLY A 49 -25.13 -2.15 -0.10
N SER A 50 -23.81 -1.96 -0.24
CA SER A 50 -23.21 -0.62 -0.25
C SER A 50 -23.64 0.15 -1.50
N GLU A 51 -23.78 1.47 -1.36
CA GLU A 51 -24.03 2.37 -2.49
C GLU A 51 -22.85 2.33 -3.47
N LEU A 52 -23.09 2.44 -4.77
CA LEU A 52 -22.08 2.18 -5.81
C LEU A 52 -20.85 3.09 -5.69
N GLN A 53 -21.01 4.40 -5.48
CA GLN A 53 -19.88 5.33 -5.40
C GLN A 53 -19.08 5.11 -4.11
N ALA A 54 -19.77 4.83 -3.00
CA ALA A 54 -19.13 4.46 -1.74
C ALA A 54 -18.35 3.14 -1.87
N ALA A 55 -18.95 2.12 -2.49
CA ALA A 55 -18.33 0.82 -2.73
C ALA A 55 -17.07 0.94 -3.59
N VAL A 56 -17.08 1.79 -4.61
CA VAL A 56 -15.89 2.03 -5.45
C VAL A 56 -14.79 2.71 -4.65
N GLY A 57 -15.10 3.76 -3.88
CA GLY A 57 -14.10 4.43 -3.03
C GLY A 57 -13.45 3.47 -2.04
N GLU A 58 -14.26 2.71 -1.31
CA GLU A 58 -13.77 1.71 -0.34
C GLU A 58 -12.95 0.60 -1.01
N ALA A 59 -13.37 0.09 -2.17
CA ALA A 59 -12.63 -0.94 -2.89
C ALA A 59 -11.27 -0.44 -3.40
N LEU A 60 -11.20 0.82 -3.85
CA LEU A 60 -9.95 1.45 -4.29
C LEU A 60 -9.00 1.71 -3.12
N ALA A 61 -9.52 2.20 -1.98
CA ALA A 61 -8.74 2.39 -0.77
C ALA A 61 -8.21 1.06 -0.20
N PHE A 62 -9.05 0.01 -0.19
CA PHE A 62 -8.63 -1.34 0.17
C PHE A 62 -7.52 -1.83 -0.77
N MET A 63 -7.70 -1.70 -2.09
CA MET A 63 -6.66 -2.09 -3.06
C MET A 63 -5.33 -1.38 -2.75
N ASP A 64 -5.33 -0.05 -2.51
CA ASP A 64 -4.11 0.70 -2.19
C ASP A 64 -3.36 0.11 -0.99
N GLN A 65 -4.08 -0.18 0.09
CA GLN A 65 -3.50 -0.76 1.31
C GLN A 65 -2.95 -2.18 1.08
N THR A 66 -3.66 -3.00 0.29
CA THR A 66 -3.17 -4.35 -0.05
C THR A 66 -1.92 -4.33 -0.93
N LEU A 67 -1.75 -3.30 -1.77
CA LEU A 67 -0.56 -3.15 -2.61
C LEU A 67 0.61 -2.58 -1.81
N ASP A 68 0.35 -1.59 -0.95
CA ASP A 68 1.35 -1.02 -0.05
C ASP A 68 1.93 -2.08 0.90
N SER A 69 1.08 -2.98 1.39
CA SER A 69 1.48 -4.12 2.23
C SER A 69 1.87 -5.37 1.43
N GLY A 70 1.95 -5.27 0.10
CA GLY A 70 2.21 -6.43 -0.76
C GLY A 70 3.56 -7.08 -0.49
N PHE A 71 3.62 -8.39 -0.72
CA PHE A 71 4.80 -9.21 -0.42
C PHE A 71 5.24 -10.06 -1.61
N ARG A 72 6.51 -10.47 -1.64
CA ARG A 72 7.05 -11.40 -2.65
C ARG A 72 7.24 -12.82 -2.10
N PRO A 73 6.35 -13.78 -2.42
CA PRO A 73 6.55 -15.18 -2.06
C PRO A 73 7.70 -15.81 -2.87
N GLY A 74 8.79 -16.12 -2.19
CA GLY A 74 9.97 -16.75 -2.80
C GLY A 74 10.59 -15.88 -3.91
N MET A 75 10.82 -16.48 -5.08
CA MET A 75 11.40 -15.79 -6.25
C MET A 75 10.34 -15.33 -7.27
N GLY A 76 9.05 -15.30 -6.88
CA GLY A 76 7.93 -14.96 -7.75
C GLY A 76 7.66 -13.45 -7.92
N GLY A 77 6.50 -13.12 -8.50
CA GLY A 77 5.99 -11.75 -8.56
C GLY A 77 5.48 -11.26 -7.20
N VAL A 78 5.36 -9.95 -7.03
CA VAL A 78 4.75 -9.36 -5.81
C VAL A 78 3.25 -9.62 -5.85
N VAL A 79 2.66 -10.00 -4.72
CA VAL A 79 1.22 -10.23 -4.58
C VAL A 79 0.63 -9.25 -3.55
N PRO A 80 -0.63 -8.78 -3.73
CA PRO A 80 -1.29 -7.93 -2.74
C PRO A 80 -1.53 -8.70 -1.43
N ASP A 81 -1.21 -8.09 -0.29
CA ASP A 81 -1.57 -8.64 1.02
C ASP A 81 -3.02 -8.26 1.37
N ARG A 82 -3.95 -9.20 1.20
CA ARG A 82 -5.38 -9.00 1.50
C ARG A 82 -5.70 -9.05 2.99
N PHE A 83 -4.73 -9.39 3.83
CA PHE A 83 -4.84 -9.48 5.28
C PHE A 83 -3.85 -8.54 5.97
N PHE A 84 -3.51 -7.42 5.33
CA PHE A 84 -2.57 -6.44 5.88
C PHE A 84 -2.91 -5.96 7.30
N TRP A 85 -4.20 -5.95 7.66
CA TRP A 85 -4.70 -5.61 9.00
C TRP A 85 -4.51 -6.71 10.05
N ALA A 86 -4.24 -7.94 9.63
CA ALA A 86 -4.19 -9.11 10.49
C ALA A 86 -2.77 -9.39 11.03
N LEU A 87 -1.78 -8.63 10.56
CA LEU A 87 -0.42 -8.73 11.10
C LEU A 87 -0.40 -8.15 12.52
N PRO A 88 0.23 -8.85 13.48
CA PRO A 88 0.44 -8.28 14.80
C PRO A 88 1.23 -6.96 14.64
N PRO A 89 0.93 -5.94 15.47
CA PRO A 89 1.78 -4.77 15.50
C PRO A 89 3.23 -5.21 15.69
N PRO A 90 4.21 -4.51 15.09
CA PRO A 90 5.60 -4.80 15.36
C PRO A 90 5.77 -4.83 16.87
N GLU A 91 6.34 -5.92 17.39
CA GLU A 91 6.76 -5.94 18.79
C GLU A 91 7.73 -4.77 18.91
N ASP A 92 7.31 -3.71 19.61
CA ASP A 92 8.24 -2.66 20.04
C ASP A 92 9.38 -3.42 20.72
N ASP A 93 10.58 -3.38 20.15
CA ASP A 93 11.78 -4.03 20.69
C ASP A 93 11.99 -3.55 22.13
N ALA A 94 11.36 -4.24 23.08
CA ALA A 94 11.53 -4.05 24.50
C ALA A 94 12.91 -4.62 24.86
N GLU A 95 13.93 -3.78 24.66
CA GLU A 95 15.19 -3.71 25.39
C GLU A 95 15.57 -4.98 26.17
N GLY A 96 15.96 -6.03 25.43
CA GLY A 96 16.78 -7.11 25.96
C GLY A 96 18.24 -6.69 25.94
N ALA A 97 18.65 -5.86 26.90
CA ALA A 97 20.06 -5.52 27.11
C ALA A 97 20.91 -6.79 27.29
N VAL A 98 21.70 -7.12 26.28
CA VAL A 98 22.93 -7.90 26.47
C VAL A 98 24.08 -6.92 26.61
N GLU A 99 24.54 -6.75 27.85
CA GLU A 99 25.76 -6.00 28.16
C GLU A 99 26.96 -6.64 27.46
N GLY A 100 27.72 -5.86 26.69
CA GLY A 100 28.97 -6.32 26.07
C GLY A 100 29.61 -5.34 25.08
N GLU A 101 30.38 -4.39 25.65
CA GLU A 101 31.49 -3.65 25.04
C GLU A 101 31.18 -2.36 24.24
N ALA A 102 31.43 -1.23 24.90
CA ALA A 102 31.43 0.13 24.35
C ALA A 102 32.70 0.45 23.55
N MET A 103 32.58 1.34 22.54
CA MET A 103 33.42 2.54 22.28
C MET A 103 32.91 3.27 21.00
N PRO A 104 33.15 4.59 20.83
CA PRO A 104 32.07 5.57 20.64
C PRO A 104 31.92 6.17 19.21
N GLU A 105 30.75 6.78 18.96
CA GLU A 105 30.39 7.60 17.80
C GLU A 105 31.06 8.99 17.78
N PRO A 106 31.00 9.68 16.62
CA PRO A 106 30.28 10.95 16.63
C PRO A 106 29.32 11.17 15.44
N GLU A 107 28.13 11.72 15.73
CA GLU A 107 27.09 12.25 14.81
C GLU A 107 27.18 13.80 14.65
N PRO A 108 26.31 14.51 13.87
CA PRO A 108 25.81 14.33 12.49
C PRO A 108 25.90 15.67 11.69
N PRO A 109 25.16 15.89 10.57
CA PRO A 109 23.93 16.65 10.75
C PRO A 109 22.72 16.25 9.86
N GLU A 110 21.56 16.62 10.39
CA GLU A 110 20.18 16.51 9.90
C GLU A 110 19.95 16.91 8.43
N THR A 111 19.03 16.21 7.74
CA THR A 111 18.20 16.85 6.70
C THR A 111 16.76 16.35 6.71
N LYS A 112 15.85 17.32 6.82
CA LYS A 112 14.40 17.25 6.65
C LYS A 112 13.99 16.65 5.30
N GLY A 113 12.94 15.84 5.36
CA GLY A 113 11.88 15.76 4.35
C GLY A 113 12.16 14.90 3.12
N LYS A 114 11.45 13.78 3.03
CA LYS A 114 10.87 13.19 1.80
C LYS A 114 10.01 12.00 2.21
N GLY A 115 8.79 11.92 1.68
CA GLY A 115 7.92 10.75 1.86
C GLY A 115 8.70 9.49 1.53
N ALA A 116 8.71 8.54 2.46
CA ALA A 116 9.41 7.29 2.27
C ALA A 116 8.83 6.58 1.03
N PRO A 117 9.66 5.97 0.18
CA PRO A 117 9.13 5.17 -0.92
C PRO A 117 8.27 4.05 -0.33
N ARG A 118 7.03 3.93 -0.80
CA ARG A 118 6.08 2.88 -0.37
C ARG A 118 6.79 1.53 -0.44
N ARG A 119 6.96 0.90 0.73
CA ARG A 119 7.80 -0.30 0.89
C ARG A 119 6.96 -1.54 0.64
N VAL A 120 7.14 -2.14 -0.53
CA VAL A 120 6.74 -3.54 -0.76
C VAL A 120 7.77 -4.46 -0.11
N HIS A 121 7.30 -5.46 0.63
CA HIS A 121 8.15 -6.37 1.43
C HIS A 121 8.62 -7.61 0.64
#